data_AF-A0A328APC7-F1
#
_entry.id   AF-A0A328APC7-F1
#
_cell.length_a   1.000
_cell.length_b   1.000
_cell.length_c   1.000
_cell.angle_alpha   90.00
_cell.angle_beta   90.00
_cell.angle_gamma   90.00
#
_symmetry.space_group_name_H-M   'P 1'
#
loop_
_entity.id
_entity.type
_entity.pdbx_description
1 polymer ?
#
loop_
_entity_poly.entity_id
_entity_poly.type
_entity_poly.pdbx_seq_one_letter_code
_entity_poly.pdbx_strand_id
1 'polypeptide(L)' 'MPPLSDLDVYRNLSGMAEQLERMEDEAASLVSQTALQTAAMTLRGVASAIYSHCLSDDDGAA' A
#
# COMPACT_ATOMS: atom_id res chain seq x y z
N MET A 1 22.11 7.73 -5.47
CA MET A 1 21.02 7.12 -4.70
C MET A 1 20.84 5.71 -5.26
N PRO A 2 20.80 4.65 -4.43
CA PRO A 2 20.53 3.30 -4.94
C PRO A 2 19.14 3.24 -5.60
N PRO A 3 18.93 2.34 -6.57
CA PRO A 3 17.61 2.13 -7.17
C PRO A 3 16.61 1.66 -6.10
N LEU A 4 15.36 2.10 -6.23
CA LEU A 4 14.28 1.73 -5.33
C LEU A 4 13.89 0.27 -5.61
N SER A 5 13.93 -0.59 -4.60
CA SER A 5 13.53 -1.99 -4.76
C SER A 5 12.01 -2.16 -4.68
N ASP A 6 11.48 -3.25 -5.25
CA ASP A 6 10.06 -3.60 -5.14
C ASP A 6 9.62 -3.72 -3.68
N LEU A 7 10.49 -4.25 -2.81
CA LEU A 7 10.25 -4.33 -1.37
C LEU A 7 10.13 -2.95 -0.72
N ASP A 8 10.95 -1.98 -1.15
CA ASP A 8 10.85 -0.60 -0.68
C ASP A 8 9.53 0.04 -1.14
N VAL A 9 9.13 -0.19 -2.39
CA VAL A 9 7.84 0.29 -2.92
C VAL A 9 6.67 -0.32 -2.12
N TYR A 10 6.68 -1.64 -1.91
CA TYR A 10 5.67 -2.33 -1.10
C TYR A 10 5.53 -1.73 0.31
N ARG A 11 6.66 -1.53 1.00
CA ARG A 11 6.68 -0.96 2.36
C ARG A 11 6.13 0.45 2.37
N ASN A 12 6.53 1.28 1.41
CA ASN A 12 6.06 2.66 1.31
C ASN A 12 4.55 2.73 1.05
N LEU A 13 4.04 1.95 0.09
CA LEU A 13 2.60 1.92 -0.21
C LEU A 13 1.76 1.40 0.97
N SER A 14 2.26 0.37 1.67
CA SER A 14 1.60 -0.17 2.86
C SER A 14 1.55 0.88 3.98
N GLY A 15 2.68 1.56 4.24
CA GLY A 15 2.73 2.62 5.25
C GLY A 15 1.87 3.84 4.91
N MET A 16 1.73 4.18 3.63
CA MET A 16 0.80 5.23 3.17
C MET A 16 -0.65 4.81 3.38
N ALA A 17 -1.02 3.55 3.08
CA ALA A 17 -2.36 3.05 3.32
C ALA A 17 -2.75 3.12 4.81
N GLU A 18 -1.83 2.72 5.70
CA GLU A 18 -2.04 2.82 7.15
C GLU A 18 -2.19 4.27 7.63
N GLN A 19 -1.46 5.21 7.01
CA GLN A 19 -1.65 6.64 7.32
C GLN A 19 -3.03 7.13 6.92
N LEU A 20 -3.53 6.73 5.74
CA LEU A 20 -4.86 7.10 5.28
C LEU A 20 -5.96 6.51 6.15
N GLU A 21 -5.80 5.28 6.64
CA GLU A 21 -6.75 4.66 7.58
C GLU A 21 -6.79 5.40 8.92
N ARG A 22 -5.63 5.84 9.46
CA ARG A 22 -5.64 6.68 10.66
C ARG A 22 -6.33 8.02 10.44
N MET A 23 -6.15 8.62 9.26
CA MET A 23 -6.88 9.84 8.90
C MET A 23 -8.38 9.60 8.72
N GLU A 24 -8.77 8.41 8.25
CA GLU A 24 -10.16 7.98 8.10
C GLU A 24 -10.86 7.95 9.47
N ASP A 25 -10.20 7.40 10.49
CA ASP A 25 -10.71 7.35 11.87
C ASP A 25 -10.96 8.74 12.47
N GLU A 26 -10.21 9.75 12.02
CA GLU A 26 -10.32 11.15 12.45
C GLU A 26 -11.25 12.00 11.56
N ALA A 27 -11.80 11.43 10.49
CA ALA A 27 -12.56 12.19 9.49
C ALA A 27 -13.94 12.61 10.00
N ALA A 28 -14.20 13.92 10.03
CA ALA A 28 -15.49 14.48 10.48
C ALA A 28 -16.63 14.41 9.43
N SER A 29 -16.34 13.99 8.20
CA SER A 29 -17.28 13.97 7.08
C SER A 29 -17.29 12.60 6.41
N LEU A 30 -18.49 12.09 6.11
CA LEU A 30 -18.68 10.84 5.37
C LEU A 30 -17.97 10.85 4.01
N VAL A 31 -17.92 12.01 3.34
CA VAL A 31 -17.23 12.16 2.05
C VAL A 31 -15.72 11.98 2.23
N SER A 32 -15.15 12.61 3.25
CA SER A 32 -13.72 12.49 3.57
C SER A 32 -13.37 11.06 3.98
N GLN A 33 -14.20 10.45 4.83
CA GLN A 33 -14.04 9.05 5.25
C GLN A 33 -14.00 8.12 4.03
N THR A 34 -15.01 8.23 3.15
CA THR A 34 -15.10 7.40 1.93
C THR A 34 -13.90 7.60 1.00
N ALA A 35 -13.44 8.84 0.84
CA ALA A 35 -12.28 9.15 -0.01
C ALA A 35 -10.99 8.53 0.54
N LEU A 36 -10.75 8.66 1.85
CA LEU A 36 -9.58 8.09 2.53
C LEU A 36 -9.59 6.57 2.48
N GLN A 37 -10.74 5.95 2.79
CA GLN A 37 -10.93 4.50 2.72
C GLN A 37 -10.65 3.97 1.30
N THR A 38 -11.21 4.62 0.27
CA THR A 38 -11.03 4.22 -1.13
C THR A 38 -9.57 4.30 -1.55
N ALA A 39 -8.88 5.37 -1.15
CA ALA A 39 -7.46 5.54 -1.44
C ALA A 39 -6.61 4.48 -0.72
N ALA A 40 -6.88 4.21 0.57
CA ALA A 40 -6.20 3.18 1.34
C ALA A 40 -6.37 1.78 0.70
N MET A 41 -7.59 1.42 0.32
CA MET A 41 -7.88 0.15 -0.36
C MET A 41 -7.13 0.01 -1.69
N THR A 42 -7.07 1.09 -2.47
CA THR A 42 -6.33 1.10 -3.74
C THR A 42 -4.84 0.86 -3.51
N LEU A 43 -4.24 1.57 -2.56
CA LEU A 43 -2.82 1.40 -2.21
C LEU A 43 -2.53 -0.01 -1.71
N ARG A 44 -3.41 -0.60 -0.87
CA ARG A 44 -3.27 -2.00 -0.42
C ARG A 44 -3.32 -2.99 -1.57
N GLY A 45 -4.21 -2.79 -2.53
CA GLY A 45 -4.28 -3.63 -3.73
C GLY A 45 -2.97 -3.59 -4.53
N VAL A 46 -2.41 -2.39 -4.73
CA VAL A 46 -1.13 -2.22 -5.43
C VAL A 46 0.02 -2.85 -4.64
N ALA A 47 0.11 -2.61 -3.33
CA ALA A 47 1.13 -3.23 -2.48
C ALA A 47 1.05 -4.76 -2.53
N SER A 48 -0.16 -5.33 -2.49
CA SER A 48 -0.38 -6.78 -2.59
C SER A 48 0.11 -7.36 -3.92
N ALA A 49 -0.11 -6.66 -5.03
CA ALA A 49 0.37 -7.07 -6.34
C ALA A 49 1.92 -7.08 -6.40
N ILE A 50 2.57 -6.06 -5.84
CA ILE A 50 4.03 -5.97 -5.78
C ILE A 50 4.61 -7.05 -4.86
N TYR A 51 3.98 -7.29 -3.72
CA TYR A 51 4.41 -8.35 -2.80
C TYR A 51 4.30 -9.73 -3.45
N SER A 52 3.22 -9.99 -4.18
CA SER A 52 3.05 -11.23 -4.94
C SER A 52 4.11 -11.39 -6.03
N HIS A 53 4.50 -10.30 -6.70
CA HIS A 53 5.62 -10.29 -7.65
C HIS A 53 6.94 -10.65 -6.96
N CYS A 54 7.26 -10.01 -5.83
CA CYS A 54 8.48 -10.30 -5.06
C CYS A 54 8.57 -11.77 -4.64
N LEU A 55 7.47 -12.36 -4.19
CA LEU A 55 7.44 -13.79 -3.81
C LEU A 55 7.60 -14.72 -5.01
N SER A 56 7.05 -14.34 -6.17
CA SER A 56 7.15 -15.14 -7.39
C SER A 56 8.58 -15.17 -7.94
N ASP A 57 9.33 -14.08 -7.77
CA ASP A 57 10.76 -14.00 -8.12
C ASP A 57 11.64 -14.85 -7.18
N ASP A 58 11.29 -14.98 -5.90
CA ASP A 58 11.99 -15.85 -4.94
C ASP A 58 11.76 -17.35 -5.22
N ASP A 59 10.55 -17.75 -5.63
CA ASP A 59 10.21 -19.15 -5.95
C ASP A 59 10.77 -19.62 -7.32
N GLY A 60 11.16 -18.70 -8.21
CA GLY A 60 11.74 -18.99 -9.52
C GLY A 60 13.25 -19.26 -9.53
N ALA A 61 13.93 -19.12 -8.38
CA ALA A 61 15.37 -19.26 -8.24
C ALA A 61 15.82 -20.60 -7.59
N ALA A 62 14.94 -21.61 -7.55
CA ALA A 62 15.21 -22.95 -7.01
C ALA A 62 15.48 -24.01 -8.09
#